data_AF-A0A2V8U8J4-F1
#
_entry.id   AF-A0A2V8U8J4-F1
#
_cell.length_a   1.000
_cell.length_b   1.000
_cell.length_c   1.000
_cell.angle_alpha   90.00
_cell.angle_beta   90.00
_cell.angle_gamma   90.00
#
_symmetry.space_group_name_H-M   'P 1'
#
loop_
_entity.id
_entity.type
_entity.pdbx_description
1 polymer ?
#
loop_
_entity_poly.entity_id
_entity_poly.type
_entity_poly.pdbx_seq_one_letter_code
_entity_poly.pdbx_strand_id
1 'polypeptide(L)' 'MTELYQSLSHSKWDCKYHVVFVPKRRRKAIFGQTRRHL' A
#
# COMPACT_ATOMS: atom_id res chain seq x y z
N MET A 1 -12.98 -9.00 -20.00
CA MET A 1 -11.94 -9.52 -19.07
C MET A 1 -11.11 -8.34 -18.64
N THR A 2 -11.25 -7.91 -17.39
CA THR A 2 -10.61 -6.72 -16.82
C THR A 2 -9.09 -6.89 -16.83
N GLU A 3 -8.37 -5.96 -17.46
CA GLU A 3 -6.90 -5.99 -17.52
C GLU A 3 -6.31 -5.82 -16.11
N LEU A 4 -5.85 -6.93 -15.53
CA LEU A 4 -5.25 -7.01 -14.20
C LEU A 4 -3.81 -6.45 -14.13
N TYR A 5 -3.27 -5.99 -15.25
CA TYR A 5 -1.85 -5.70 -15.42
C TYR A 5 -1.68 -4.29 -15.99
N GLN A 6 -0.72 -3.55 -15.45
CA GLN A 6 -0.31 -2.25 -15.98
C GLN A 6 0.68 -2.44 -17.14
N SER A 7 0.67 -1.55 -18.14
CA SER A 7 1.59 -1.66 -19.27
C SER A 7 2.12 -0.31 -19.79
N LEU A 8 3.35 -0.34 -20.28
CA LEU A 8 4.01 0.65 -21.12
C LEU A 8 4.39 -0.01 -22.46
N SER A 9 4.85 0.80 -23.41
CA SER A 9 5.16 0.38 -24.80
C SER A 9 6.02 -0.89 -24.92
N HIS A 10 6.88 -1.18 -23.94
CA HIS A 10 7.74 -2.36 -23.95
C HIS A 10 7.75 -3.15 -22.65
N SER A 11 6.76 -2.96 -21.77
CA SER A 11 6.75 -3.65 -20.48
C SER A 11 5.33 -3.77 -19.95
N LYS A 12 5.01 -4.94 -19.40
CA LYS A 12 3.75 -5.19 -18.67
C LYS A 12 4.09 -5.73 -17.29
N TRP A 13 3.37 -5.31 -16.26
CA TRP A 13 3.64 -5.72 -14.89
C TRP A 13 2.38 -5.81 -14.04
N ASP A 14 2.43 -6.72 -13.05
CA ASP A 14 1.48 -6.82 -11.96
C ASP A 14 2.24 -6.67 -10.64
N CYS A 15 2.38 -5.42 -10.22
CA CYS A 15 3.17 -5.04 -9.06
C CYS A 15 2.29 -5.02 -7.80
N LYS A 16 2.01 -6.21 -7.26
CA LYS A 16 1.30 -6.36 -5.97
C LYS A 16 2.28 -6.25 -4.81
N TYR A 17 2.02 -5.33 -3.89
CA TYR A 17 2.85 -5.13 -2.70
C TYR A 17 2.04 -5.17 -1.41
N HIS A 18 2.53 -5.92 -0.42
CA HIS A 18 2.06 -5.86 0.96
C HIS A 18 2.95 -4.91 1.76
N VAL A 19 2.59 -3.63 1.78
CA VAL A 19 3.32 -2.60 2.55
C VAL A 19 2.67 -2.45 3.93
N VAL A 20 3.48 -2.59 4.99
CA VAL A 20 3.02 -2.48 6.39
C VAL A 20 3.88 -1.49 7.14
N PHE A 21 3.24 -0.53 7.83
CA PHE A 21 3.92 0.45 8.67
C PHE A 21 3.70 0.12 10.15
N VAL A 22 4.79 0.02 10.90
CA VAL A 22 4.76 -0.27 12.35
C VAL A 22 5.46 0.86 13.11
N PRO A 23 4.78 1.50 14.08
CA PRO A 23 5.37 2.58 14.87
C PRO A 23 6.48 2.06 15.78
N LYS A 24 7.50 2.89 16.03
CA LYS A 24 8.63 2.55 16.90
C LYS A 24 8.12 2.14 18.29
N ARG A 25 8.64 1.03 18.82
CA ARG A 25 8.21 0.39 20.08
C ARG A 25 6.76 -0.13 20.06
N ARG A 26 6.18 -0.40 18.89
CA ARG A 26 4.80 -0.93 18.72
C ARG A 26 3.73 -0.11 19.47
N ARG A 27 3.97 1.20 19.60
CA ARG A 27 3.04 2.11 20.28
C ARG A 27 1.73 2.18 19.51
N LYS A 28 0.60 2.34 20.21
CA LYS A 28 -0.71 2.60 19.58
C LYS A 28 -0.85 4.06 19.10
N ALA A 29 0.14 4.55 18.34
CA ALA A 29 0.19 5.92 17.85
C ALA A 29 -0.69 6.16 16.60
N ILE A 30 -0.94 5.11 15.82
CA ILE A 30 -1.74 5.14 14.59
C ILE A 30 -3.20 4.73 14.88
N PHE A 31 -3.76 5.21 15.99
CA PHE A 31 -5.12 4.88 16.42
C PHE A 31 -5.93 6.15 16.67
N GLY A 32 -7.25 6.05 16.61
CA GLY A 32 -8.15 7.19 16.84
C GLY A 32 -8.10 8.21 15.70
N GLN A 33 -7.92 9.49 16.03
CA GLN A 33 -7.98 10.61 15.08
C GLN A 33 -6.87 10.53 14.02
N THR A 34 -5.66 10.09 14.38
CA THR A 34 -4.52 9.98 13.45
C THR A 34 -4.77 8.98 12.32
N ARG A 35 -5.62 7.97 12.54
CA ARG A 35 -6.03 7.01 11.49
C ARG A 35 -6.95 7.62 10.44
N ARG A 36 -7.62 8.74 10.71
CA ARG A 36 -8.52 9.40 9.73
C ARG A 36 -7.76 10.16 8.64
N HIS A 37 -6.49 10.47 8.90
CA HIS A 37 -5.62 11.27 8.03
C HIS A 37 -4.49 10.45 7.39
N LEU A 38 -4.47 9.14 7.63
CA LEU A 38 -3.52 8.16 7.06
C LEU A 38 -4.28 7.22 6.12
#